data_AF-A0A969SF48-F1
#
_entry.id   AF-A0A969SF48-F1
#
_cell.length_a   1.000
_cell.length_b   1.000
_cell.length_c   1.000
_cell.angle_alpha   90.00
_cell.angle_beta   90.00
_cell.angle_gamma   90.00
#
_symmetry.space_group_name_H-M   'P 1'
#
loop_
_entity.id
_entity.type
_entity.pdbx_description
1 polymer ?
#
loop_
_entity_poly.entity_id
_entity_poly.type
_entity_poly.pdbx_seq_one_letter_code
_entity_poly.pdbx_strand_id
1 'polypeptide(L)'
;MIDAPKLAWSSKQYDVVTMFDILEHLYNPRNVFQNLVSLVKEKGYVLIETGDTDNYWPQRYGIENWWYTNFLSIIYFGMPIL
;
A
#
# COMPACT_ATOMS: atom_id res chain seq x y z
N MET A 1 1.37 12.96 -1.09
CA MET A 1 0.93 11.60 -0.75
C MET A 1 2.13 10.76 -0.36
N ILE A 2 1.93 9.60 0.28
CA ILE A 2 3.02 8.74 0.74
C ILE A 2 3.85 8.13 -0.42
N ASP A 3 3.31 8.11 -1.64
CA ASP A 3 3.98 7.68 -2.87
C ASP A 3 4.60 8.84 -3.68
N ALA A 4 4.61 10.06 -3.13
CA ALA A 4 5.25 11.21 -3.78
C ALA A 4 6.78 11.04 -3.81
N PRO A 5 7.48 11.55 -4.86
CA PRO A 5 8.95 11.52 -4.94
C PRO A 5 9.65 12.19 -3.76
N LYS A 6 8.99 13.18 -3.14
CA LYS A 6 9.43 13.83 -1.92
C LYS A 6 8.24 13.93 -0.96
N LEU A 7 8.33 13.27 0.19
CA LEU A 7 7.30 13.37 1.21
C LEU A 7 7.37 14.74 1.91
N ALA A 8 6.31 15.53 1.78
CA ALA A 8 6.10 16.73 2.58
C ALA A 8 5.31 16.35 3.84
N TRP A 9 6.03 16.09 4.93
CA TRP A 9 5.46 15.70 6.23
C TRP A 9 6.22 16.39 7.37
N SER A 10 5.76 16.21 8.61
CA SER A 10 6.22 16.83 9.87
C SER A 10 7.73 16.77 10.19
N SER A 11 8.56 16.15 9.35
CA SER A 11 10.00 15.88 9.56
C SER A 11 10.31 15.06 10.83
N LYS A 12 9.29 14.57 11.53
CA LYS A 12 9.42 13.69 12.70
C LYS A 12 9.48 12.24 12.27
N GLN A 13 10.21 11.45 13.07
CA GLN A 13 10.20 10.01 13.01
C GLN A 13 9.38 9.41 14.15
N TYR A 14 8.85 8.22 13.93
CA TYR A 14 7.93 7.52 14.82
C TYR A 14 8.50 6.15 15.20
N ASP A 15 8.17 5.68 16.41
CA ASP A 15 8.55 4.34 16.87
C ASP A 15 7.78 3.25 16.10
N VAL A 16 6.56 3.58 15.66
CA VAL A 16 5.72 2.72 14.83
C VAL A 16 5.07 3.55 13.73
N VAL A 17 5.14 3.04 12.50
CA VAL A 17 4.40 3.56 11.33
C VAL A 17 3.51 2.45 10.80
N THR A 18 2.21 2.70 10.64
CA THR A 18 1.24 1.71 10.18
C THR A 18 0.68 2.05 8.81
N MET A 19 0.39 1.02 8.02
CA MET A 19 -0.24 1.12 6.70
C MET A 19 -1.20 -0.06 6.55
N PHE A 20 -2.50 0.19 6.63
CA PHE A 20 -3.53 -0.85 6.60
C PHE A 20 -4.48 -0.62 5.44
N ASP A 21 -4.68 -1.64 4.59
CA ASP A 21 -5.59 -1.63 3.45
C ASP A 21 -5.42 -0.41 2.51
N ILE A 22 -4.17 0.01 2.26
CA ILE A 22 -3.89 1.11 1.33
C ILE A 22 -2.78 0.84 0.32
N LEU A 23 -1.94 -0.20 0.50
CA LEU A 23 -0.74 -0.40 -0.33
C LEU A 23 -1.09 -0.56 -1.82
N GLU A 24 -2.14 -1.32 -2.08
CA GLU A 24 -2.74 -1.64 -3.37
C GLU A 24 -3.40 -0.44 -4.06
N HIS A 25 -3.61 0.67 -3.36
CA HIS A 25 -4.18 1.90 -3.91
C HIS A 25 -3.12 2.94 -4.30
N LEU A 26 -1.85 2.68 -4.03
CA LEU A 26 -0.76 3.63 -4.23
C LEU A 26 -0.15 3.45 -5.62
N TYR A 27 0.18 4.57 -6.28
CA TYR A 27 0.64 4.56 -7.66
C TYR A 27 2.11 4.13 -7.79
N ASN A 28 2.95 4.55 -6.84
CA ASN A 28 4.38 4.29 -6.86
C ASN A 28 4.87 3.61 -5.58
N PRO A 29 4.79 2.27 -5.47
CA PRO A 29 5.15 1.54 -4.25
C PRO A 29 6.63 1.72 -3.88
N ARG A 30 7.52 1.96 -4.85
CA ARG A 30 8.94 2.24 -4.56
C ARG A 30 9.10 3.49 -3.70
N ASN A 31 8.41 4.57 -4.06
CA ASN A 31 8.44 5.81 -3.28
C ASN A 31 7.81 5.60 -1.89
N VAL A 32 6.77 4.77 -1.79
CA VAL A 32 6.12 4.43 -0.51
C VAL A 32 7.13 3.81 0.44
N PHE A 33 7.85 2.76 0.03
CA PHE A 33 8.84 2.11 0.91
C PHE A 33 9.97 3.06 1.31
N GLN A 34 10.47 3.88 0.39
CA GLN A 34 11.48 4.89 0.72
C GLN A 34 10.98 5.91 1.75
N ASN A 35 9.75 6.38 1.58
CA ASN A 35 9.13 7.34 2.48
C ASN A 35 8.81 6.71 3.85
N LEU A 36 8.34 5.46 3.91
CA LEU A 36 8.11 4.73 5.17
C LEU A 36 9.40 4.58 5.98
N VAL A 37 10.51 4.23 5.32
CA VAL A 37 11.84 4.17 5.95
C VAL A 37 12.26 5.54 6.50
N SER A 38 11.94 6.63 5.82
CA SER A 38 12.26 7.98 6.30
C SER A 38 11.47 8.41 7.55
N LEU A 39 10.30 7.79 7.76
CA LEU A 39 9.37 8.10 8.86
C LEU A 39 9.60 7.27 10.11
N VAL A 40 10.31 6.14 10.02
CA VAL A 40 10.54 5.25 11.16
C VAL A 40 11.87 5.58 11.84
N LYS A 41 11.89 5.55 13.18
CA LYS A 41 13.13 5.68 13.96
C LYS A 41 14.03 4.45 13.74
N GLU A 42 15.31 4.59 14.06
CA GLU A 42 16.18 3.43 14.22
C GLU A 42 15.55 2.46 15.25
N LYS A 43 15.47 1.17 14.89
CA LYS A 43 14.80 0.10 15.68
C LYS A 43 13.27 0.26 15.85
N GLY A 44 12.65 1.23 15.18
CA GLY A 44 11.19 1.30 15.07
C GLY A 44 10.63 0.27 14.10
N TYR A 45 9.31 0.19 14.04
CA TYR A 45 8.59 -0.78 13.22
C TYR A 45 7.74 -0.12 12.15
N VAL A 46 7.70 -0.75 10.98
CA VAL A 46 6.68 -0.49 9.97
C VAL A 46 5.75 -1.70 9.94
N LEU A 47 4.46 -1.47 10.19
CA LEU A 47 3.42 -2.50 10.13
C LEU A 47 2.61 -2.28 8.86
N ILE A 48 2.59 -3.29 8.00
CA ILE A 48 1.86 -3.27 6.73
C ILE A 48 0.84 -4.40 6.77
N GLU A 49 -0.43 -4.06 6.57
CA GLU A 49 -1.49 -5.00 6.24
C GLU A 49 -1.83 -4.80 4.77
N THR A 50 -1.89 -5.92 4.04
CA THR A 50 -2.24 -5.98 2.63
C THR A 50 -2.90 -7.32 2.33
N GLY A 51 -3.57 -7.41 1.19
CA GLY A 51 -4.24 -8.61 0.75
C GLY A 51 -3.26 -9.76 0.53
N ASP A 52 -3.57 -10.89 1.14
CA ASP A 52 -2.91 -12.17 0.92
C ASP A 52 -3.72 -13.03 -0.08
N THR A 53 -3.22 -13.21 -1.30
CA THR A 53 -3.86 -14.06 -2.32
C THR A 53 -3.85 -15.55 -1.97
N ASP A 54 -3.06 -15.96 -0.98
CA ASP A 54 -2.97 -17.34 -0.51
C ASP A 54 -3.93 -17.63 0.66
N ASN A 55 -4.73 -16.64 1.09
CA ASN A 55 -5.72 -16.85 2.13
C ASN A 55 -6.94 -17.66 1.66
N TYR A 56 -7.77 -18.10 2.61
CA TYR A 56 -8.92 -18.97 2.35
C TYR A 56 -9.86 -18.47 1.24
N TRP A 57 -10.15 -17.17 1.18
CA TRP A 57 -11.17 -16.62 0.30
C TRP A 57 -10.83 -16.72 -1.20
N PRO A 58 -9.73 -16.11 -1.70
CA PRO A 58 -9.34 -16.22 -3.11
C PRO A 58 -9.08 -17.68 -3.50
N GLN A 59 -8.52 -18.49 -2.61
CA GLN A 59 -8.26 -19.91 -2.86
C GLN A 59 -9.56 -20.72 -3.02
N ARG A 60 -10.64 -20.35 -2.30
CA ARG A 60 -11.91 -21.08 -2.31
C ARG A 60 -12.92 -20.57 -3.35
N TYR A 61 -12.93 -19.26 -3.61
CA TYR A 61 -13.99 -18.59 -4.36
C TYR A 61 -13.49 -17.83 -5.59
N GLY A 62 -12.18 -17.80 -5.86
CA GLY A 62 -11.59 -17.03 -6.95
C GLY A 62 -11.29 -15.59 -6.52
N ILE A 63 -10.19 -15.05 -7.07
CA ILE A 63 -9.70 -13.69 -6.77
C ILE A 63 -10.69 -12.62 -7.21
N GLU A 64 -11.43 -12.88 -8.29
CA GLU A 64 -12.47 -12.03 -8.86
C GLU A 64 -13.75 -11.96 -8.01
N ASN A 65 -13.87 -12.80 -6.98
CA ASN A 65 -15.00 -12.77 -6.03
C ASN A 65 -14.57 -12.29 -4.64
N TRP A 66 -13.36 -11.76 -4.51
CA TRP A 66 -12.85 -11.28 -3.24
C TRP A 66 -13.15 -9.79 -3.06
N TRP A 67 -13.70 -9.39 -1.90
CA TRP A 67 -13.98 -7.97 -1.64
C TRP A 67 -12.72 -7.11 -1.78
N TYR A 68 -11.56 -7.66 -1.44
CA TYR A 68 -10.26 -6.99 -1.47
C TYR A 68 -9.86 -6.49 -2.87
N THR A 69 -10.30 -7.17 -3.92
CA THR A 69 -10.01 -6.81 -5.33
C THR A 69 -11.20 -6.14 -6.02
N ASN A 70 -12.41 -6.29 -5.48
CA ASN A 70 -13.65 -5.80 -6.10
C ASN A 70 -14.14 -4.44 -5.54
N PHE A 71 -13.58 -3.97 -4.43
CA PHE A 71 -14.06 -2.74 -3.79
C PHE A 71 -13.41 -1.49 -4.42
N LEU A 72 -13.84 -1.09 -5.61
CA LEU A 72 -13.76 0.30 -6.15
C LEU A 72 -12.39 1.04 -6.07
N SER A 73 -11.27 0.33 -5.99
CA SER A 73 -9.99 0.92 -5.60
C SER A 73 -8.78 0.38 -6.38
N ILE A 74 -9.04 -0.17 -7.56
CA ILE A 74 -8.08 -0.10 -8.66
C ILE A 74 -8.34 1.26 -9.33
N ILE A 75 -7.49 2.26 -9.04
CA ILE A 75 -7.39 3.43 -9.91
C ILE A 75 -6.93 2.90 -11.27
N TYR A 76 -7.87 2.73 -12.20
CA TYR A 76 -7.57 2.60 -13.62
C TYR A 76 -6.91 3.91 -14.06
N PHE A 77 -5.58 3.95 -14.11
CA PHE A 77 -4.87 4.95 -14.90
C PHE A 77 -4.92 4.48 -16.36
N GLY A 78 -5.62 5.24 -17.21
CA GLY A 78 -5.72 4.95 -18.63
C GLY A 78 -4.33 4.86 -19.28
N MET A 79 -3.99 3.68 -19.78
CA MET A 79 -3.17 3.58 -20.99
C MET A 79 -4.13 3.53 -22.18
N PRO A 80 -4.04 4.46 -23.14
CA PRO A 80 -4.74 4.29 -24.40
C PRO A 80 -4.17 3.07 -25.11
N ILE A 81 -5.09 2.22 -25.56
CA ILE A 81 -4.82 1.16 -26.51
C ILE A 81 -4.47 1.83 -27.83
N LEU A 82 -3.22 1.73 -28.24
CA LEU A 82 -2.81 1.62 -29.64
C LEU A 82 -1.92 0.40 -29.77
#